data_AF-A0A4X2LBI1-F1
#
_entry.id   AF-A0A4X2LBI1-F1
#
_cell.length_a   1.000
_cell.length_b   1.000
_cell.length_c   1.000
_cell.angle_alpha   90.00
_cell.angle_beta   90.00
_cell.angle_gamma   90.00
#
_symmetry.space_group_name_H-M   'P 1'
#
loop_
_entity.id
_entity.type
_entity.pdbx_description
1 polymer ?
#
loop_
_entity_poly.entity_id
_entity_poly.type
_entity_poly.pdbx_seq_one_letter_code
_entity_poly.pdbx_strand_id
1 'polypeptide(L)' 'GVDVTSGQEGKYTCRVQHEGLPEPLTLKWGRKGGGYVPAAGSDSAPGSDVSFPAKA' A
#
# COMPACT_ATOMS: atom_id res chain seq x y z
N GLY A 1 1.38 17.50 9.31
CA GLY A 1 2.11 16.22 9.37
C GLY A 1 1.83 15.60 10.72
N VAL A 2 1.57 14.29 10.76
CA VAL A 2 1.52 13.54 12.01
C VAL A 2 2.92 12.96 12.25
N ASP A 3 3.57 13.39 13.32
CA ASP A 3 4.87 12.86 13.74
C ASP A 3 4.62 11.75 14.76
N VAL A 4 5.08 10.54 14.45
CA VAL A 4 4.99 9.39 15.35
C VAL A 4 6.39 9.04 15.80
N THR A 5 6.63 9.14 17.10
CA THR A 5 7.91 8.83 17.73
C THR A 5 8.18 7.32 17.67
N SER A 6 9.41 6.95 17.24
CA SER A 6 9.89 5.56 17.21
C SER A 6 9.74 4.92 18.60
N GLY A 7 8.93 3.85 18.71
CA GLY A 7 8.62 3.17 19.97
C GLY A 7 7.22 3.46 20.56
N GLN A 8 6.47 4.42 20.00
CA GLN A 8 5.04 4.59 20.32
C GLN A 8 4.11 3.98 19.26
N GLU A 9 4.65 3.39 18.19
CA GLU A 9 3.89 2.84 17.06
C GLU A 9 2.81 1.81 17.47
N GLY A 10 3.03 1.04 18.53
CA GLY A 10 2.03 0.09 19.05
C GLY A 10 0.86 0.73 19.79
N LYS A 11 0.95 2.03 20.12
CA LYS A 11 -0.10 2.82 20.78
C LYS A 11 -1.00 3.51 19.76
N TYR A 12 -0.52 3.66 18.53
CA TYR A 12 -1.27 4.25 17.44
C TYR A 12 -1.87 3.16 16.56
N THR A 13 -3.17 3.28 16.28
CA THR A 13 -3.88 2.35 15.41
C THR A 13 -4.50 3.15 14.29
N CYS A 14 -4.23 2.76 13.05
CA CYS A 14 -4.86 3.40 11.90
C CYS A 14 -6.24 2.75 11.67
N ARG A 15 -7.29 3.56 11.58
CA ARG A 15 -8.65 3.09 11.29
C ARG A 15 -9.04 3.63 9.93
N VAL A 16 -9.31 2.73 9.00
CA VAL A 16 -9.68 3.06 7.61
C VAL A 16 -11.14 2.69 7.40
N GLN A 17 -11.96 3.68 7.08
CA GLN A 17 -13.34 3.44 6.64
C GLN A 17 -13.34 3.28 5.12
N HIS A 18 -13.90 2.17 4.64
CA HIS A 18 -14.06 1.89 3.22
C HIS A 18 -15.54 1.59 2.96
N GLU A 19 -16.10 2.13 1.88
CA GLU A 19 -17.54 2.02 1.60
C GLU A 19 -18.03 0.57 1.48
N GLY A 20 -17.14 -0.36 1.09
CA GLY A 20 -17.46 -1.78 0.98
C GLY A 20 -17.39 -2.57 2.30
N LEU A 21 -16.98 -1.96 3.41
CA LEU A 21 -16.90 -2.63 4.71
C LEU A 21 -17.92 -2.02 5.69
N PRO A 22 -18.79 -2.85 6.31
CA PRO A 22 -19.75 -2.36 7.31
C PRO A 22 -19.05 -1.84 8.57
N GLU A 23 -17.80 -2.24 8.81
CA GLU A 23 -16.98 -1.78 9.93
C GLU A 23 -15.61 -1.25 9.45
N PRO A 24 -15.05 -0.21 10.10
CA PRO A 24 -13.73 0.30 9.74
C PRO A 24 -12.62 -0.73 9.98
N LEU A 25 -11.76 -0.87 8.98
CA LEU A 25 -10.59 -1.73 9.06
C LEU A 25 -9.57 -1.14 10.05
N THR A 26 -9.19 -1.91 11.05
CA THR A 26 -8.18 -1.52 12.04
C THR A 26 -6.82 -2.10 11.66
N LEU A 27 -5.93 -1.24 11.20
CA LEU A 27 -4.56 -1.59 10.84
C LEU A 27 -3.64 -1.38 12.04
N LYS A 28 -3.04 -2.47 12.51
CA LYS A 28 -1.97 -2.45 13.50
C LYS A 28 -0.61 -2.35 12.79
N TRP A 29 0.35 -1.71 13.45
CA TRP A 29 1.71 -1.65 12.94
C TRP A 29 2.29 -3.06 12.83
N GLY A 30 2.51 -3.54 11.61
CA GLY A 30 3.19 -4.79 11.37
C GLY A 30 4.65 -4.67 11.76
N ARG A 31 5.18 -5.61 12.56
CA ARG A 31 6.63 -5.74 12.69
C ARG A 31 7.16 -6.07 11.28
N LYS A 32 8.06 -5.23 10.74
CA LYS A 32 8.85 -5.56 9.54
C LYS A 32 9.52 -6.92 9.79
N GLY A 33 8.91 -8.00 9.30
CA GLY A 33 9.26 -9.36 9.74
C GLY A 33 8.33 -10.44 9.20
N GLY A 34 7.15 -10.07 8.68
CA GLY A 34 6.44 -10.92 7.73
C GLY A 34 7.13 -10.80 6.38
N GLY A 35 7.88 -11.83 5.99
CA GLY A 35 8.58 -11.89 4.71
C GLY A 35 7.61 -11.59 3.57
N TYR A 36 7.94 -10.58 2.77
CA TYR A 36 7.35 -10.45 1.45
C TYR A 36 7.76 -11.73 0.71
N VAL A 37 6.82 -12.63 0.45
CA VAL A 37 7.07 -13.68 -0.53
C VAL A 37 6.93 -13.01 -1.88
N PRO A 38 8.01 -12.87 -2.67
CA PRO A 38 7.85 -12.42 -4.04
C PRO A 38 6.93 -13.43 -4.73
N ALA A 39 5.88 -12.93 -5.38
CA ALA A 39 5.06 -13.77 -6.23
C ALA A 39 5.98 -14.40 -7.28
N ALA A 40 6.19 -15.71 -7.18
CA ALA A 40 6.96 -16.45 -8.17
C ALA A 40 6.19 -16.41 -9.49
N GLY A 41 6.74 -15.71 -10.48
CA GLY A 41 6.19 -15.60 -11.82
C GLY A 41 5.43 -14.30 -12.06
N SER A 42 6.11 -13.31 -12.63
CA SER A 42 5.46 -12.24 -13.37
C SER A 42 6.28 -12.03 -14.63
N ASP A 43 5.87 -12.70 -15.71
CA ASP A 43 6.38 -12.48 -17.07
C ASP A 43 5.79 -11.15 -17.59
N SER A 44 6.13 -10.06 -16.91
CA SER A 44 5.67 -8.72 -17.26
C SER A 44 6.45 -8.25 -18.48
N ALA A 45 5.91 -8.51 -19.68
CA ALA A 45 6.39 -7.91 -20.90
C ALA A 45 6.40 -6.37 -20.74
N PRO A 46 7.55 -5.69 -20.90
CA PRO A 46 7.61 -4.24 -20.83
C PRO A 46 7.12 -3.67 -22.16
N GLY A 47 5.87 -3.21 -22.23
CA GLY A 47 5.46 -2.46 -23.41
C GLY A 47 3.96 -2.25 -23.55
N SER A 48 3.46 -1.19 -22.94
CA SER A 48 2.36 -0.43 -23.53
C SER A 48 2.90 0.96 -23.84
N ASP A 49 3.52 1.11 -25.02
CA ASP A 49 3.84 2.42 -25.57
C ASP A 49 2.51 3.12 -25.90
N VAL A 50 2.21 4.19 -25.17
CA VAL A 50 1.10 5.08 -25.51
C VAL A 50 1.69 6.22 -26.32
N SER A 51 1.60 6.10 -27.64
CA SER A 51 1.95 7.18 -28.56
C SER A 51 0.89 8.28 -28.50
N PHE A 52 1.26 9.47 -28.01
CA PHE A 52 0.41 10.66 -28.10
C PHE A 52 0.58 11.32 -29.48
N PRO A 53 -0.50 11.70 -30.19
CA PRO A 53 -0.36 12.45 -31.42
C PRO A 53 0.13 13.88 -31.12
N ALA A 54 1.24 14.27 -31.74
CA ALA A 54 1.69 15.65 -31.76
C ALA A 54 0.69 16.48 -32.58
N LYS A 55 0.09 17.50 -31.96
CA LYS A 55 -0.81 18.44 -32.63
C LYS A 55 0.01 19.60 -33.20
N ALA A 56 -0.19 19.87 -34.49
CA ALA A 56 0.36 21.02 -35.23
C ALA A 56 -0.28 22.35 -34.80
#